data_AF-A0A4Q0S572-F1
#
_entry.id   AF-A0A4Q0S572-F1
#
_cell.length_a   1.000
_cell.length_b   1.000
_cell.length_c   1.000
_cell.angle_alpha   90.00
_cell.angle_beta   90.00
_cell.angle_gamma   90.00
#
_symmetry.space_group_name_H-M   'P 1'
#
loop_
_entity.id
_entity.type
_entity.pdbx_description
1 polymer ?
#
loop_
_entity_poly.entity_id
_entity_poly.type
_entity_poly.pdbx_seq_one_letter_code
_entity_poly.pdbx_strand_id
1 'polypeptide(L)'
;DTPQKMLDLGEERLRDYIKTIGLYRTKARNVIALSAKLLSEFGGEVPRTRAAIESLPGAGRKTANVVLNMAFGEHTMAVDTHVFRVGNRTGLAPGKTPLEVELGL
;
A
#
# COMPACT_ATOMS: atom_id res chain seq x y z
N ASP A 1 1.18 -10.96 13.71
CA ASP A 1 -0.28 -10.73 13.52
C ASP A 1 -0.74 -11.33 12.21
N THR A 2 -1.98 -11.81 12.10
CA THR A 2 -2.51 -12.51 10.91
C THR A 2 -3.77 -11.83 10.37
N PRO A 3 -4.10 -12.01 9.07
CA PRO A 3 -5.37 -11.53 8.52
C PRO A 3 -6.59 -12.04 9.29
N GLN A 4 -6.55 -13.30 9.75
CA GLN A 4 -7.63 -13.89 10.55
C GLN A 4 -7.86 -13.11 11.86
N LYS A 5 -6.78 -12.83 12.62
CA LYS A 5 -6.88 -12.05 13.86
C LYS A 5 -7.44 -10.66 13.62
N MET A 6 -7.20 -10.07 12.45
CA MET A 6 -7.73 -8.76 12.09
C MET A 6 -9.24 -8.82 11.81
N LEU A 7 -9.72 -9.90 11.19
CA LEU A 7 -11.16 -10.13 11.04
C LEU A 7 -11.83 -10.39 12.38
N ASP A 8 -11.22 -11.22 13.23
CA ASP A 8 -11.72 -11.53 14.58
C ASP A 8 -11.78 -10.27 15.47
N LEU A 9 -10.87 -9.32 15.24
CA LEU A 9 -10.89 -8.03 15.93
C LEU A 9 -12.11 -7.18 15.54
N GLY A 10 -12.49 -7.20 14.26
CA GLY A 10 -13.61 -6.44 13.71
C GLY A 10 -13.33 -4.95 13.47
N GLU A 11 -14.12 -4.33 12.59
CA GLU A 11 -13.90 -2.94 12.17
C GLU A 11 -14.08 -1.92 13.32
N GLU A 12 -15.07 -2.11 14.19
CA GLU A 12 -15.33 -1.19 15.31
C GLU A 12 -14.13 -1.08 16.24
N ARG A 13 -13.63 -2.22 16.74
CA ARG A 13 -12.49 -2.22 17.63
C ARG A 13 -11.26 -1.67 16.92
N LEU A 14 -11.01 -2.08 15.67
CA LEU A 14 -9.90 -1.56 14.88
C LEU A 14 -9.97 -0.02 14.76
N ARG A 15 -11.14 0.55 14.45
CA ARG A 15 -11.35 2.00 14.39
C ARG A 15 -10.93 2.68 15.68
N ASP A 16 -11.25 2.11 16.84
CA ASP A 16 -10.85 2.67 18.13
C ASP A 16 -9.33 2.61 18.35
N TYR A 17 -8.66 1.53 17.94
CA TYR A 17 -7.20 1.41 18.01
C TYR A 17 -6.48 2.44 17.15
N ILE A 18 -7.02 2.75 15.96
CA ILE A 18 -6.37 3.64 14.99
C ILE A 18 -6.99 5.04 14.91
N LYS A 19 -7.85 5.43 15.85
CA LYS A 19 -8.61 6.70 15.80
C LYS A 19 -7.76 7.96 15.76
N THR A 20 -6.51 7.88 16.21
CA THR A 20 -5.53 8.98 16.18
C THR A 20 -4.96 9.22 14.79
N ILE A 21 -5.14 8.27 13.86
CA ILE A 21 -4.62 8.33 12.50
C ILE A 21 -5.65 9.05 11.60
N GLY A 22 -5.18 9.98 10.76
CA GLY A 22 -6.02 10.59 9.73
C GLY A 22 -6.66 9.54 8.81
N LEU A 23 -7.93 9.76 8.47
CA LEU A 23 -8.76 8.86 7.65
C LEU A 23 -9.01 7.47 8.27
N TYR A 24 -8.92 7.34 9.61
CA TYR A 24 -9.01 6.05 10.31
C TYR A 24 -10.25 5.22 9.97
N ARG A 25 -11.43 5.84 9.77
CA ARG A 25 -12.66 5.13 9.41
C ARG A 25 -12.50 4.35 8.10
N THR A 26 -12.05 5.04 7.06
CA THR A 26 -11.77 4.44 5.75
C THR A 26 -10.63 3.43 5.83
N LYS A 27 -9.57 3.73 6.60
CA LYS A 27 -8.45 2.81 6.78
C LYS A 27 -8.86 1.52 7.47
N ALA A 28 -9.63 1.58 8.55
CA ALA A 28 -10.11 0.40 9.26
C ALA A 28 -10.95 -0.50 8.35
N ARG A 29 -11.92 0.09 7.64
CA ARG A 29 -12.72 -0.65 6.64
C ARG A 29 -11.84 -1.31 5.59
N ASN A 30 -10.86 -0.60 5.04
CA ASN A 30 -9.95 -1.14 4.03
C ASN A 30 -9.08 -2.27 4.60
N VAL A 31 -8.59 -2.16 5.84
CA VAL A 31 -7.78 -3.21 6.49
C VAL A 31 -8.59 -4.49 6.72
N ILE A 32 -9.85 -4.37 7.14
CA ILE A 32 -10.75 -5.52 7.30
C ILE A 32 -11.02 -6.18 5.94
N ALA A 33 -11.39 -5.39 4.94
CA ALA A 33 -11.65 -5.89 3.59
C ALA A 33 -10.40 -6.51 2.94
N LEU A 34 -9.23 -5.90 3.13
CA LEU A 34 -7.93 -6.44 2.71
C LEU A 34 -7.66 -7.78 3.39
N SER A 35 -7.88 -7.88 4.70
CA SER A 35 -7.65 -9.12 5.44
C SER A 35 -8.56 -10.25 4.96
N ALA A 36 -9.83 -9.95 4.69
CA ALA A 36 -10.77 -10.90 4.10
C ALA A 36 -10.31 -11.37 2.72
N LYS A 37 -9.90 -10.44 1.85
CA LYS A 37 -9.43 -10.75 0.50
C LYS A 37 -8.15 -11.60 0.51
N LEU A 38 -7.21 -11.33 1.43
CA LEU A 38 -6.01 -12.14 1.58
C LEU A 38 -6.36 -13.60 1.91
N LEU A 39 -7.30 -13.83 2.82
CA LEU A 39 -7.71 -15.19 3.18
C LEU A 39 -8.45 -15.89 2.04
N SER A 40 -9.35 -15.19 1.34
CA SER A 40 -10.20 -15.80 0.31
C SER A 40 -9.46 -16.05 -1.02
N GLU A 41 -8.57 -15.15 -1.43
CA GLU A 41 -7.96 -15.19 -2.77
C GLU A 41 -6.45 -15.50 -2.76
N PHE A 42 -5.77 -15.28 -1.64
CA PHE A 42 -4.30 -15.36 -1.55
C PHE A 42 -3.80 -16.29 -0.45
N GLY A 43 -4.65 -17.17 0.10
CA GLY A 43 -4.26 -18.15 1.11
C GLY A 43 -3.79 -17.55 2.45
N GLY A 44 -4.15 -16.30 2.72
CA GLY A 44 -3.72 -15.55 3.89
C GLY A 44 -2.34 -14.91 3.77
N GLU A 45 -1.69 -15.00 2.60
CA GLU A 45 -0.37 -14.43 2.34
C GLU A 45 -0.44 -13.18 1.46
N VAL A 46 0.50 -12.25 1.66
CA VAL A 46 0.61 -11.06 0.82
C VAL A 46 1.16 -11.48 -0.56
N PRO A 47 0.46 -11.18 -1.66
CA PRO A 47 0.90 -11.60 -2.99
C PRO A 47 2.16 -10.86 -3.42
N ARG A 48 2.96 -11.49 -4.28
CA ARG A 48 4.25 -10.96 -4.77
C ARG A 48 4.18 -10.25 -6.12
N THR A 49 2.98 -9.92 -6.60
CA THR A 49 2.83 -9.20 -7.87
C THR A 49 2.16 -7.85 -7.65
N ARG A 50 2.63 -6.84 -8.38
CA ARG A 50 2.10 -5.47 -8.27
C ARG A 50 0.59 -5.42 -8.51
N ALA A 51 0.10 -6.08 -9.56
CA ALA A 51 -1.32 -6.11 -9.90
C ALA A 51 -2.18 -6.74 -8.79
N ALA A 52 -1.69 -7.81 -8.15
CA ALA A 52 -2.41 -8.44 -7.05
C ALA A 52 -2.45 -7.54 -5.81
N ILE A 53 -1.33 -6.89 -5.46
CA ILE A 53 -1.30 -5.94 -4.33
C ILE A 53 -2.19 -4.73 -4.63
N GLU A 54 -2.15 -4.18 -5.84
CA GLU A 54 -3.03 -3.07 -6.28
C GLU A 54 -4.52 -3.44 -6.25
N SER A 55 -4.84 -4.73 -6.32
CA SER A 55 -6.22 -5.22 -6.18
C SER A 55 -6.72 -5.23 -4.73
N LEU A 56 -5.83 -5.05 -3.74
CA LEU A 56 -6.19 -5.04 -2.33
C LEU A 56 -6.79 -3.66 -1.94
N PRO A 57 -7.89 -3.62 -1.17
CA PRO A 57 -8.51 -2.38 -0.73
C PRO A 57 -7.51 -1.45 -0.02
N GLY A 58 -7.36 -0.23 -0.53
CA GLY A 58 -6.47 0.79 0.05
C GLY A 58 -4.99 0.67 -0.31
N ALA A 59 -4.59 -0.34 -1.09
CA ALA A 59 -3.25 -0.47 -1.62
C ALA A 59 -3.21 0.02 -3.08
N GLY A 60 -2.78 1.27 -3.30
CA GLY A 60 -2.51 1.78 -4.65
C GLY A 60 -1.11 1.42 -5.14
N ARG A 61 -0.76 1.84 -6.37
CA ARG A 61 0.55 1.60 -7.00
C ARG A 61 1.74 1.93 -6.09
N LYS A 62 1.72 3.10 -5.45
CA LYS A 62 2.78 3.50 -4.51
C LYS A 62 2.95 2.49 -3.38
N THR A 63 1.83 2.07 -2.77
CA THR A 63 1.85 1.07 -1.69
C THR A 63 2.37 -0.27 -2.20
N ALA A 64 1.95 -0.69 -3.40
CA ALA A 64 2.43 -1.92 -4.01
C ALA A 64 3.94 -1.90 -4.24
N ASN A 65 4.50 -0.83 -4.81
CA ASN A 65 5.94 -0.70 -5.00
C ASN A 65 6.70 -0.71 -3.66
N VAL A 66 6.20 -0.04 -2.61
CA VAL A 66 6.83 -0.11 -1.28
C VAL A 66 6.85 -1.53 -0.74
N VAL A 67 5.74 -2.26 -0.85
CA VAL A 67 5.65 -3.65 -0.36
C VAL A 67 6.59 -4.57 -1.14
N LEU A 68 6.60 -4.48 -2.48
CA LEU A 68 7.47 -5.28 -3.34
C LEU A 68 8.94 -5.02 -3.03
N ASN A 69 9.34 -3.76 -2.90
CA ASN A 69 10.72 -3.41 -2.62
C ASN A 69 11.15 -3.80 -1.19
N MET A 70 10.36 -3.48 -0.17
CA MET A 70 10.77 -3.65 1.22
C MET A 70 10.52 -5.05 1.77
N ALA A 71 9.42 -5.69 1.40
CA ALA A 71 9.09 -7.02 1.92
C ALA A 71 9.64 -8.16 1.05
N PHE A 72 9.79 -7.93 -0.26
CA PHE A 72 10.19 -8.97 -1.21
C PHE A 72 11.53 -8.69 -1.93
N GLY A 73 12.15 -7.53 -1.70
CA GLY A 73 13.46 -7.19 -2.27
C GLY A 73 13.42 -6.85 -3.76
N GLU A 74 12.24 -6.61 -4.33
CA GLU A 74 12.09 -6.30 -5.75
C GLU A 74 12.62 -4.91 -6.09
N HIS A 75 13.23 -4.75 -7.26
CA HIS A 75 13.74 -3.47 -7.76
C HIS A 75 12.61 -2.56 -8.27
N THR A 76 11.71 -2.15 -7.38
CA THR A 76 10.61 -1.21 -7.68
C THR A 76 10.80 0.12 -6.98
N MET A 77 10.46 1.22 -7.65
CA MET A 77 10.57 2.56 -7.08
C MET A 77 9.20 3.15 -6.74
N ALA A 78 8.98 3.46 -5.47
CA ALA A 78 7.79 4.15 -5.02
C ALA A 78 8.00 5.67 -5.03
N VAL A 79 7.32 6.38 -5.93
CA VAL A 79 7.38 7.85 -5.97
C VAL A 79 6.35 8.45 -5.02
N ASP A 80 6.84 9.08 -3.96
CA ASP A 80 6.03 9.89 -3.03
C ASP A 80 6.26 11.39 -3.26
N THR A 81 5.70 12.24 -2.40
CA THR A 81 5.84 13.70 -2.56
C THR A 81 7.28 14.19 -2.42
N HIS A 82 8.15 13.44 -1.75
CA HIS A 82 9.55 13.80 -1.56
C HIS A 82 10.40 13.36 -2.75
N VAL A 83 10.25 12.11 -3.19
CA VAL A 83 10.90 11.59 -4.40
C VAL A 83 10.47 12.41 -5.62
N PHE A 84 9.18 12.69 -5.77
CA PHE A 84 8.66 13.52 -6.86
C PHE A 84 9.29 14.91 -6.87
N ARG A 85 9.38 15.55 -5.70
CA ARG A 85 9.97 16.88 -5.57
C ARG A 85 11.47 16.89 -5.83
N VAL A 86 12.21 15.91 -5.32
CA VAL A 86 13.66 15.79 -5.52
C VAL A 86 13.97 15.46 -6.98
N GLY A 87 13.29 14.49 -7.58
CA GLY A 87 13.46 14.11 -8.98
C GLY A 87 13.25 15.28 -9.94
N ASN A 88 12.21 16.08 -9.71
CA ASN A 88 11.97 17.29 -10.49
C ASN A 88 12.98 18.43 -10.21
N ARG A 89 13.32 18.71 -8.95
CA ARG A 89 14.21 19.83 -8.60
C ARG A 89 15.66 19.60 -8.99
N THR A 90 16.11 18.35 -8.93
CA THR A 90 17.50 17.98 -9.29
C THR A 90 17.66 17.73 -10.79
N GLY A 91 16.57 17.58 -11.53
CA GLY A 91 16.59 17.19 -12.93
C GLY A 91 16.87 15.70 -13.17
N LEU A 92 16.91 14.88 -12.12
CA LEU A 92 17.17 13.44 -12.21
C LEU A 92 16.09 12.71 -13.01
N ALA A 93 14.82 13.01 -12.72
CA ALA A 93 13.66 12.40 -13.36
C ALA A 93 12.52 13.43 -13.41
N PRO A 94 12.53 14.37 -14.38
CA PRO A 94 11.50 15.39 -14.50
C PRO A 94 10.18 14.79 -15.01
N GLY A 95 9.07 15.17 -14.39
CA GLY A 95 7.75 14.65 -14.75
C GLY A 95 6.62 15.40 -14.06
N LYS A 96 5.47 15.50 -14.72
CA LYS A 96 4.25 16.13 -14.21
C LYS A 96 3.42 15.20 -13.34
N THR A 97 3.62 13.89 -13.50
CA THR A 97 2.91 12.86 -12.73
C THR A 97 3.89 11.96 -11.97
N PRO A 98 3.49 11.35 -10.83
CA PRO A 98 4.33 10.37 -10.14
C PRO A 98 4.76 9.22 -11.04
N LEU A 99 3.90 8.81 -11.99
CA LEU A 99 4.21 7.75 -12.95
C LEU A 99 5.32 8.16 -13.92
N GLU A 100 5.29 9.39 -14.43
CA GLU A 100 6.37 9.88 -15.30
C GLU A 100 7.72 9.91 -14.57
N VAL A 101 7.73 10.36 -13.30
CA VAL A 101 8.94 10.34 -12.47
C VAL A 101 9.39 8.91 -12.17
N GLU A 102 8.46 7.99 -11.90
CA GLU A 102 8.75 6.58 -11.64
C GLU A 102 9.41 5.90 -12.84
N LEU A 103 8.95 6.20 -14.07
CA LEU A 103 9.50 5.63 -15.30
C LEU A 103 10.86 6.24 -15.71
N GLY A 104 11.23 7.37 -15.11
CA GLY A 104 12.50 8.06 -15.35
C GLY A 104 13.61 7.73 -14.33
N LEU A 105 13.33 6.91 -13.32
CA LEU A 105 14.27 6.45 -12.29
C LEU A 105 14.69 5.00 -12.56
#